data_AF-A0A496VSS5-F1
#
_entry.id   AF-A0A496VSS5-F1
#
_cell.length_a   1.000
_cell.length_b   1.000
_cell.length_c   1.000
_cell.angle_alpha   90.00
_cell.angle_beta   90.00
_cell.angle_gamma   90.00
#
_symmetry.space_group_name_H-M   'P 1'
#
loop_
_entity.id
_entity.type
_entity.pdbx_description
1 polymer ?
#
loop_
_entity_poly.entity_id
_entity_poly.type
_entity_poly.pdbx_seq_one_letter_code
_entity_poly.pdbx_strand_id
1 'polypeptide(L)'
;MNILKELSAQSVIKNGIRVINWLMVIGLIVLGAVLSVSFFKTGLTFIIVGMLISPYMNDLLNKTSHLIHQHKLDQSSRNVFIKLRALIFSDIRYFADKFTLSTKLIVVFLGILIGLVSLNYETDDKHFLLGMLIQSAWLEEGNKAHQDQLRGYFEAEYLRQKEKAFAAKGEKFLAELQVLYDTAQYQAVINQGTPYTQFNYQIDNWVTESTQIIKQQQIEEALKKGPKLIKAKEYQKAYRLAIQHVEEEPKLKKLAKEAKKRIDKDVSKLQSWYEHGYYKRVIWKGKPYVAGECRAQKLVNNAQRAQKNRDTNKQIKRVMKKTNNLIKARQYDAAIKYASQSQHAELPKVQKLIKQAKKEGDKAKEKKILAKLRQIPPTQLEANIREYTKLVAIFPDNDKYKRKLAYYKKRLDDTRKLPALILKQTEYGENWPFSVSEGVLECFPPGIITFKVKDKTYAVNGLASSRGYLKIDDIWRNTPTILEQDTSNKKVELSPIINKGLELCNP
;
A
#
# COMPACT_ATOMS: atom_id res chain seq x y z
N MET A 1 16.81 4.75 -15.48
CA MET A 1 16.02 4.73 -14.22
C MET A 1 16.87 4.99 -12.97
N ASN A 2 18.19 4.71 -12.94
CA ASN A 2 19.06 5.05 -11.80
C ASN A 2 19.51 6.53 -11.75
N ILE A 3 19.67 7.20 -12.89
CA ILE A 3 20.08 8.62 -12.97
C ILE A 3 19.00 9.57 -12.41
N LEU A 4 17.71 9.23 -12.59
CA LEU A 4 16.59 9.97 -12.00
C LEU A 4 16.51 9.82 -10.47
N LYS A 5 17.04 8.73 -9.91
CA LYS A 5 17.11 8.52 -8.46
C LYS A 5 18.22 9.35 -7.82
N GLU A 6 19.36 9.48 -8.49
CA GLU A 6 20.46 10.35 -8.03
C GLU A 6 20.14 11.84 -8.11
N LEU A 7 19.44 12.28 -9.17
CA LEU A 7 18.98 13.68 -9.27
C LEU A 7 17.94 14.04 -8.19
N SER A 8 17.13 13.09 -7.73
CA SER A 8 16.13 13.35 -6.67
C SER A 8 16.71 13.48 -5.26
N ALA A 9 18.01 13.19 -5.07
CA ALA A 9 18.66 13.19 -3.75
C ALA A 9 19.31 14.53 -3.38
N GLN A 10 19.36 15.52 -4.29
CA GLN A 10 19.92 16.84 -3.99
C GLN A 10 18.89 17.73 -3.28
N SER A 11 19.22 18.16 -2.05
CA SER A 11 18.37 18.99 -1.18
C SER A 11 17.88 20.30 -1.82
N VAL A 12 18.61 20.79 -2.83
CA VAL A 12 18.33 22.01 -3.58
C VAL A 12 17.01 21.91 -4.36
N ILE A 13 16.72 20.76 -5.00
CA ILE A 13 15.50 20.56 -5.79
C ILE A 13 14.26 20.53 -4.87
N LYS A 14 14.40 19.95 -3.68
CA LYS A 14 13.31 19.87 -2.69
C LYS A 14 12.92 21.25 -2.15
N ASN A 15 13.89 22.15 -1.98
CA ASN A 15 13.64 23.53 -1.57
C ASN A 15 13.02 24.37 -2.70
N GLY A 16 13.47 24.18 -3.95
CA GLY A 16 12.89 24.86 -5.12
C GLY A 16 11.40 24.57 -5.31
N ILE A 17 10.99 23.30 -5.21
CA ILE A 17 9.57 22.90 -5.32
C ILE A 17 8.71 23.50 -4.19
N ARG A 18 9.28 23.65 -2.99
CA ARG A 18 8.56 24.20 -1.83
C ARG A 18 8.26 25.69 -1.99
N VAL A 19 9.19 26.45 -2.59
CA VAL A 19 9.01 27.88 -2.88
C VAL A 19 7.95 28.09 -3.97
N ILE A 20 7.98 27.27 -5.04
CA ILE A 20 6.98 27.34 -6.12
C ILE A 20 5.57 27.07 -5.59
N ASN A 21 5.40 26.09 -4.70
CA ASN A 21 4.10 25.81 -4.08
C ASN A 21 3.58 26.97 -3.21
N TRP A 22 4.46 27.67 -2.49
CA TRP A 22 4.06 28.85 -1.70
C TRP A 22 3.59 30.01 -2.58
N LEU A 23 4.28 30.27 -3.69
CA LEU A 23 3.88 31.32 -4.63
C LEU A 23 2.51 31.03 -5.24
N MET A 24 2.21 29.77 -5.57
CA MET A 24 0.88 29.37 -6.06
C MET A 24 -0.22 29.56 -5.02
N VAL A 25 0.03 29.21 -3.75
CA VAL A 25 -0.94 29.38 -2.65
C VAL A 25 -1.28 30.84 -2.44
N ILE A 26 -0.25 31.70 -2.38
CA ILE A 26 -0.44 33.14 -2.24
C ILE A 26 -1.21 33.70 -3.45
N GLY A 27 -0.86 33.27 -4.66
CA GLY A 27 -1.59 33.66 -5.88
C GLY A 27 -3.07 33.29 -5.84
N LEU A 28 -3.41 32.07 -5.41
CA LEU A 28 -4.80 31.61 -5.30
C LEU A 28 -5.59 32.35 -4.21
N ILE A 29 -4.96 32.68 -3.08
CA ILE A 29 -5.61 33.43 -2.00
C ILE A 29 -5.86 34.88 -2.43
N VAL A 30 -4.88 35.54 -3.06
CA VAL A 30 -5.02 36.91 -3.55
C VAL A 30 -6.05 36.98 -4.67
N LEU A 31 -5.99 36.05 -5.63
CA LEU A 31 -6.98 35.95 -6.71
C LEU A 31 -8.39 35.69 -6.15
N GLY A 32 -8.50 34.79 -5.18
CA GLY A 32 -9.77 34.52 -4.49
C GLY A 32 -10.31 35.72 -3.72
N ALA A 33 -9.45 36.51 -3.07
CA ALA A 33 -9.85 37.73 -2.38
C ALA A 33 -10.36 38.80 -3.37
N VAL A 34 -9.67 39.00 -4.50
CA VAL A 34 -10.09 39.92 -5.57
C VAL A 34 -11.43 39.48 -6.17
N LEU A 35 -11.59 38.17 -6.45
CA LEU A 35 -12.83 37.63 -7.00
C LEU A 35 -13.98 37.59 -5.98
N SER A 36 -13.71 37.57 -4.68
CA SER A 36 -14.75 37.53 -3.63
C SER A 36 -15.59 38.81 -3.59
N VAL A 37 -15.07 39.92 -4.12
CA VAL A 37 -15.79 41.20 -4.23
C VAL A 37 -16.89 41.14 -5.30
N SER A 38 -16.69 40.37 -6.37
CA SER A 38 -17.62 40.29 -7.50
C SER A 38 -18.41 38.96 -7.57
N PHE A 39 -17.82 37.86 -7.11
CA PHE A 39 -18.37 36.51 -7.18
C PHE A 39 -18.00 35.72 -5.92
N PHE A 40 -18.70 36.01 -4.81
CA PHE A 40 -18.38 35.50 -3.47
C PHE A 40 -18.14 33.97 -3.40
N LYS A 41 -19.00 33.16 -4.04
CA LYS A 41 -18.85 31.69 -4.05
C LYS A 41 -17.56 31.25 -4.76
N THR A 42 -17.23 31.90 -5.87
CA THR A 42 -16.03 31.60 -6.65
C THR A 42 -14.78 32.01 -5.90
N GLY A 43 -14.77 33.23 -5.34
CA GLY A 43 -13.65 33.73 -4.54
C GLY A 43 -13.37 32.87 -3.29
N LEU A 44 -14.41 32.47 -2.54
CA LEU A 44 -14.28 31.57 -1.39
C LEU A 44 -13.70 30.20 -1.80
N THR A 45 -14.10 29.68 -2.95
CA THR A 45 -13.59 28.40 -3.48
C THR A 45 -12.08 28.48 -3.74
N PHE A 46 -11.59 29.57 -4.34
CA PHE A 46 -10.16 29.79 -4.58
C PHE A 46 -9.35 29.91 -3.28
N ILE A 47 -9.92 30.55 -2.25
CA ILE A 47 -9.29 30.66 -0.92
C ILE A 47 -9.16 29.29 -0.24
N ILE A 48 -10.23 28.48 -0.26
CA ILE A 48 -10.22 27.12 0.31
C ILE A 48 -9.24 26.21 -0.44
N VAL A 49 -9.23 26.26 -1.78
CA VAL A 49 -8.30 25.49 -2.61
C VAL A 49 -6.85 25.90 -2.36
N GLY A 50 -6.56 27.20 -2.23
CA GLY A 50 -5.25 27.72 -1.86
C GLY A 50 -4.79 27.19 -0.49
N MET A 51 -5.68 27.19 0.51
CA MET A 51 -5.37 26.64 1.84
C MET A 51 -5.10 25.13 1.78
N LEU A 52 -5.88 24.35 1.02
CA LEU A 52 -5.74 22.90 0.94
C LEU A 52 -4.46 22.44 0.23
N ILE A 53 -4.03 23.18 -0.80
CA ILE A 53 -2.79 22.88 -1.54
C ILE A 53 -1.55 23.38 -0.79
N SER A 54 -1.72 24.16 0.28
CA SER A 54 -0.60 24.70 1.04
C SER A 54 0.34 23.59 1.52
N PRO A 55 1.67 23.79 1.42
CA PRO A 55 2.65 22.83 1.93
C PRO A 55 2.42 22.48 3.41
N TYR A 56 1.81 23.42 4.16
CA TYR A 56 1.41 23.24 5.54
C TYR A 56 0.27 22.23 5.69
N MET A 57 -0.83 22.38 4.96
CA MET A 57 -1.94 21.42 4.99
C MET A 57 -1.51 20.05 4.50
N ASN A 58 -0.61 19.99 3.52
CA ASN A 58 -0.09 18.72 3.03
C ASN A 58 0.79 18.01 4.08
N ASP A 59 1.59 18.75 4.85
CA ASP A 59 2.38 18.20 5.96
C ASP A 59 1.48 17.77 7.14
N LEU A 60 0.43 18.55 7.43
CA LEU A 60 -0.59 18.24 8.43
C LEU A 60 -1.38 16.97 8.05
N LEU A 61 -1.80 16.84 6.78
CA LEU A 61 -2.48 15.67 6.23
C LEU A 61 -1.58 14.43 6.21
N ASN A 62 -0.28 14.60 5.91
CA ASN A 62 0.68 13.50 5.98
C ASN A 62 0.94 13.03 7.42
N LYS A 63 1.07 13.96 8.37
CA LYS A 63 1.19 13.62 9.81
C LYS A 63 -0.06 12.93 10.33
N THR A 64 -1.25 13.43 9.99
CA THR A 64 -2.51 12.78 10.37
C THR A 64 -2.69 11.43 9.70
N SER A 65 -2.34 11.28 8.42
CA SER A 65 -2.32 9.99 7.71
C SER A 65 -1.38 8.98 8.37
N HIS A 66 -0.16 9.40 8.75
CA HIS A 66 0.80 8.55 9.45
C HIS A 66 0.28 8.11 10.83
N LEU A 67 -0.36 9.00 11.57
CA LEU A 67 -1.01 8.69 12.85
C LEU A 67 -2.21 7.75 12.68
N ILE A 68 -3.01 7.93 11.62
CA ILE A 68 -4.11 7.04 11.24
C ILE A 68 -3.59 5.65 10.85
N HIS A 69 -2.39 5.55 10.25
CA HIS A 69 -1.77 4.28 9.90
C HIS A 69 -1.08 3.59 11.09
N GLN A 70 -0.44 4.35 11.99
CA GLN A 70 0.18 3.82 13.20
C GLN A 70 -0.84 3.36 14.25
N HIS A 71 -1.97 4.06 14.37
CA HIS A 71 -3.11 3.59 15.13
C HIS A 71 -4.10 2.92 14.20
N LYS A 72 -4.00 1.60 14.00
CA LYS A 72 -5.09 0.80 13.41
C LYS A 72 -6.40 1.17 14.13
N LEU A 73 -7.24 1.94 13.43
CA LEU A 73 -8.49 2.50 13.93
C LEU A 73 -9.36 1.37 14.49
N ASP A 74 -9.46 1.34 15.82
CA ASP A 74 -10.54 0.65 16.51
C ASP A 74 -11.81 1.49 16.37
N GLN A 75 -12.93 0.81 16.20
CA GLN A 75 -14.14 1.29 15.54
C GLN A 75 -15.02 2.13 16.48
N SER A 76 -14.47 3.17 17.11
CA SER A 76 -15.21 4.16 17.88
C SER A 76 -14.94 5.57 17.35
N SER A 77 -15.79 5.98 16.41
CA SER A 77 -15.78 7.31 15.77
C SER A 77 -15.86 8.47 16.76
N ARG A 78 -16.40 8.26 17.97
CA ARG A 78 -16.48 9.30 19.02
C ARG A 78 -15.11 9.69 19.61
N ASN A 79 -14.17 8.75 19.75
CA ASN A 79 -12.85 9.07 20.29
C ASN A 79 -11.94 9.74 19.27
N VAL A 80 -12.19 9.55 17.98
CA VAL A 80 -11.46 10.24 16.90
C VAL A 80 -11.82 11.71 16.89
N PHE A 81 -13.11 12.07 16.99
CA PHE A 81 -13.53 13.47 17.05
C PHE A 81 -13.03 14.19 18.31
N ILE A 82 -13.03 13.54 19.48
CA ILE A 82 -12.51 14.15 20.72
C ILE A 82 -10.99 14.35 20.63
N LYS A 83 -10.24 13.40 20.07
CA LYS A 83 -8.78 13.54 19.88
C LYS A 83 -8.43 14.52 18.78
N LEU A 84 -9.19 14.55 17.69
CA LEU A 84 -9.02 15.53 16.61
C LEU A 84 -9.34 16.94 17.12
N ARG A 85 -10.40 17.09 17.93
CA ARG A 85 -10.72 18.33 18.65
C ARG A 85 -9.56 18.71 19.56
N ALA A 86 -9.08 17.81 20.43
CA ALA A 86 -7.97 18.11 21.33
C ALA A 86 -6.67 18.50 20.58
N LEU A 87 -6.37 17.86 19.45
CA LEU A 87 -5.20 18.16 18.61
C LEU A 87 -5.34 19.50 17.90
N ILE A 88 -6.51 19.77 17.29
CA ILE A 88 -6.81 21.05 16.64
C ILE A 88 -6.76 22.18 17.67
N PHE A 89 -7.34 22.00 18.85
CA PHE A 89 -7.32 23.00 19.91
C PHE A 89 -5.94 23.17 20.54
N SER A 90 -5.12 22.11 20.71
CA SER A 90 -3.76 22.23 21.24
C SER A 90 -2.83 22.95 20.26
N ASP A 91 -2.99 22.68 18.96
CA ASP A 91 -2.22 23.35 17.91
C ASP A 91 -2.67 24.80 17.76
N ILE A 92 -3.98 25.10 17.84
CA ILE A 92 -4.46 26.50 17.84
C ILE A 92 -3.93 27.27 19.07
N ARG A 93 -3.91 26.67 20.27
CA ARG A 93 -3.36 27.29 21.49
C ARG A 93 -1.87 27.58 21.37
N TYR A 94 -1.09 26.58 20.93
CA TYR A 94 0.35 26.72 20.69
C TYR A 94 0.65 27.79 19.63
N PHE A 95 -0.23 27.94 18.63
CA PHE A 95 -0.11 28.96 17.59
C PHE A 95 -0.51 30.35 18.12
N ALA A 96 -1.60 30.50 18.89
CA ALA A 96 -2.06 31.78 19.42
C ALA A 96 -1.01 32.49 20.32
N ASP A 97 -0.19 31.72 21.04
CA ASP A 97 0.90 32.26 21.87
C ASP A 97 2.13 32.75 21.09
N LYS A 98 2.28 32.36 19.82
CA LYS A 98 3.50 32.59 19.02
C LYS A 98 3.39 33.69 17.95
N PHE A 99 2.19 34.21 17.68
CA PHE A 99 2.01 35.25 16.64
C PHE A 99 2.04 36.68 17.17
N THR A 100 2.58 37.57 16.33
CA THR A 100 2.55 39.02 16.51
C THR A 100 1.11 39.56 16.51
N LEU A 101 0.91 40.69 17.19
CA LEU A 101 -0.37 41.38 17.40
C LEU A 101 -1.25 41.50 16.14
N SER A 102 -0.62 41.70 14.97
CA SER A 102 -1.30 41.82 13.68
C SER A 102 -2.04 40.55 13.24
N THR A 103 -1.50 39.36 13.55
CA THR A 103 -2.14 38.09 13.18
C THR A 103 -3.30 37.75 14.12
N LYS A 104 -3.19 38.15 15.40
CA LYS A 104 -4.28 38.05 16.38
C LYS A 104 -5.45 38.94 15.97
N LEU A 105 -5.17 40.17 15.52
CA LEU A 105 -6.18 41.07 14.96
C LEU A 105 -6.86 40.47 13.72
N ILE A 106 -6.13 39.84 12.80
CA ILE A 106 -6.73 39.18 11.62
C ILE A 106 -7.70 38.05 12.02
N VAL A 107 -7.36 37.24 13.02
CA VAL A 107 -8.25 36.16 13.51
C VAL A 107 -9.49 36.74 14.20
N VAL A 108 -9.32 37.80 15.00
CA VAL A 108 -10.45 38.51 15.63
C VAL A 108 -11.36 39.15 14.58
N PHE A 109 -10.79 39.81 13.58
CA PHE A 109 -11.55 40.39 12.47
C PHE A 109 -12.27 39.32 11.64
N LEU A 110 -11.64 38.17 11.37
CA LEU A 110 -12.32 37.04 10.71
C LEU A 110 -13.48 36.50 11.56
N GLY A 111 -13.29 36.38 12.87
CA GLY A 111 -14.34 35.97 13.80
C GLY A 111 -15.51 36.96 13.84
N ILE A 112 -15.23 38.27 13.85
CA ILE A 112 -16.23 39.33 13.78
C ILE A 112 -16.94 39.33 12.43
N LEU A 113 -16.22 39.13 11.32
CA LEU A 113 -16.81 39.08 9.98
C LEU A 113 -17.73 37.86 9.83
N ILE A 114 -17.31 36.70 10.35
CA ILE A 114 -18.14 35.49 10.37
C ILE A 114 -19.35 35.69 11.30
N GLY A 115 -19.18 36.37 12.45
CA GLY A 115 -20.27 36.72 13.35
C GLY A 115 -21.31 37.65 12.72
N LEU A 116 -20.86 38.72 12.05
CA LEU A 116 -21.71 39.67 11.32
C LEU A 116 -22.45 38.99 10.16
N VAL A 117 -21.77 38.12 9.40
CA VAL A 117 -22.39 37.32 8.34
C VAL A 117 -23.38 36.29 8.91
N SER A 118 -23.13 35.76 10.11
CA SER A 118 -24.00 34.77 10.77
C SER A 118 -25.25 35.40 11.40
N LEU A 119 -25.18 36.66 11.85
CA LEU A 119 -26.31 37.43 12.40
C LEU A 119 -27.35 37.81 11.33
N ASN A 120 -26.98 37.85 10.05
CA ASN A 120 -27.86 38.22 8.94
C ASN A 120 -28.71 37.07 8.35
N TYR A 121 -28.69 35.88 8.95
CA TYR A 121 -29.53 34.76 8.53
C TYR A 121 -30.23 34.15 9.75
N GLU A 122 -31.40 33.51 9.61
CA GLU A 122 -32.20 32.89 10.70
C GLU A 122 -32.34 31.37 10.52
N THR A 123 -31.68 30.54 11.36
CA THR A 123 -31.78 29.06 11.41
C THR A 123 -31.15 28.52 12.71
N ASP A 124 -31.61 27.38 13.21
CA ASP A 124 -31.23 26.81 14.52
C ASP A 124 -29.76 26.38 14.68
N ASP A 125 -29.05 26.06 13.60
CA ASP A 125 -27.61 25.72 13.61
C ASP A 125 -26.69 26.87 14.09
N LYS A 126 -27.25 28.07 14.27
CA LYS A 126 -26.55 29.31 14.63
C LYS A 126 -26.14 29.41 16.10
N HIS A 127 -26.91 28.80 17.00
CA HIS A 127 -26.60 28.81 18.43
C HIS A 127 -25.35 27.98 18.73
N PHE A 128 -25.11 26.94 17.94
CA PHE A 128 -23.90 26.12 18.03
C PHE A 128 -22.66 26.87 17.53
N LEU A 129 -22.76 27.57 16.40
CA LEU A 129 -21.64 28.36 15.84
C LEU A 129 -21.33 29.60 16.67
N LEU A 130 -22.34 30.31 17.17
CA LEU A 130 -22.15 31.43 18.10
C LEU A 130 -21.58 30.95 19.43
N GLY A 131 -22.05 29.82 19.96
CA GLY A 131 -21.50 29.18 21.17
C GLY A 131 -20.04 28.72 20.99
N MET A 132 -19.69 28.18 19.82
CA MET A 132 -18.30 27.88 19.47
C MET A 132 -17.45 29.15 19.33
N LEU A 133 -17.98 30.21 18.71
CA LEU A 133 -17.26 31.47 18.49
C LEU A 133 -16.99 32.22 19.79
N ILE A 134 -17.97 32.26 20.71
CA ILE A 134 -17.80 32.81 22.06
C ILE A 134 -16.76 31.99 22.83
N GLN A 135 -16.80 30.66 22.73
CA GLN A 135 -15.79 29.79 23.35
C GLN A 135 -14.40 29.95 22.73
N SER A 136 -14.28 30.20 21.42
CA SER A 136 -12.98 30.35 20.76
C SER A 136 -12.39 31.75 20.86
N ALA A 137 -13.22 32.79 20.90
CA ALA A 137 -12.76 34.19 20.93
C ALA A 137 -12.32 34.65 22.33
N TRP A 138 -12.72 33.94 23.40
CA TRP A 138 -12.48 34.34 24.79
C TRP A 138 -11.78 33.25 25.61
N LEU A 139 -10.88 32.51 24.97
CA LEU A 139 -9.90 31.61 25.59
C LEU A 139 -8.70 32.37 26.19
N GLU A 140 -8.86 33.65 26.57
CA GLU A 140 -8.00 34.24 27.60
C GLU A 140 -8.53 33.81 28.97
N GLU A 141 -7.79 32.87 29.53
CA GLU A 141 -7.99 32.13 30.77
C GLU A 141 -7.82 33.08 31.97
N GLY A 142 -8.79 33.94 32.24
CA GLY A 142 -8.65 34.94 33.31
C GLY A 142 -9.90 35.27 34.13
N ASN A 143 -11.12 35.16 33.57
CA ASN A 143 -12.29 35.70 34.27
C ASN A 143 -13.54 34.82 34.18
N LYS A 144 -13.49 33.70 34.91
CA LYS A 144 -14.61 32.75 35.07
C LYS A 144 -15.91 33.44 35.50
N ALA A 145 -15.82 34.52 36.30
CA ALA A 145 -16.99 35.30 36.72
C ALA A 145 -17.73 35.96 35.54
N HIS A 146 -17.00 36.49 34.54
CA HIS A 146 -17.63 37.09 33.35
C HIS A 146 -18.25 36.02 32.44
N GLN A 147 -17.64 34.84 32.36
CA GLN A 147 -18.22 33.71 31.60
C GLN A 147 -19.51 33.20 32.26
N ASP A 148 -19.53 33.07 33.59
CA ASP A 148 -20.72 32.65 34.34
C ASP A 148 -21.82 33.72 34.26
N GLN A 149 -21.48 35.02 34.31
CA GLN A 149 -22.43 36.11 34.14
C GLN A 149 -23.04 36.15 32.73
N LEU A 150 -22.23 35.97 31.69
CA LEU A 150 -22.70 35.95 30.31
C LEU A 150 -23.54 34.68 30.02
N ARG A 151 -23.13 33.53 30.56
CA ARG A 151 -23.94 32.30 30.52
C ARG A 151 -25.28 32.54 31.20
N GLY A 152 -25.28 33.14 32.40
CA GLY A 152 -26.50 33.51 33.11
C GLY A 152 -27.40 34.44 32.29
N TYR A 153 -26.83 35.41 31.55
CA TYR A 153 -27.59 36.28 30.65
C TYR A 153 -28.23 35.50 29.49
N PHE A 154 -27.47 34.64 28.80
CA PHE A 154 -28.03 33.83 27.70
C PHE A 154 -29.05 32.80 28.19
N GLU A 155 -28.81 32.17 29.34
CA GLU A 155 -29.78 31.29 29.98
C GLU A 155 -31.05 32.07 30.34
N ALA A 156 -30.93 33.26 30.95
CA ALA A 156 -32.08 34.10 31.29
C ALA A 156 -32.86 34.55 30.04
N GLU A 157 -32.18 34.97 28.97
CA GLU A 157 -32.85 35.42 27.75
C GLU A 157 -33.50 34.26 26.99
N TYR A 158 -32.84 33.10 26.96
CA TYR A 158 -33.42 31.87 26.45
C TYR A 158 -34.65 31.43 27.24
N LEU A 159 -34.59 31.52 28.57
CA LEU A 159 -35.72 31.25 29.46
C LEU A 159 -36.87 32.22 29.21
N ARG A 160 -36.60 33.53 29.05
CA ARG A 160 -37.62 34.54 28.68
C ARG A 160 -38.27 34.25 27.34
N GLN A 161 -37.50 33.84 26.33
CA GLN A 161 -38.07 33.46 25.04
C GLN A 161 -38.96 32.22 25.15
N LYS A 162 -38.54 31.22 25.94
CA LYS A 162 -39.37 30.04 26.23
C LYS A 162 -40.64 30.38 26.99
N GLU A 163 -40.54 31.25 27.99
CA GLU A 163 -41.67 31.74 28.77
C GLU A 163 -42.67 32.49 27.88
N LYS A 164 -42.20 33.39 27.01
CA LYS A 164 -43.05 34.06 26.01
C LYS A 164 -43.70 33.08 25.04
N ALA A 165 -42.95 32.10 24.54
CA ALA A 165 -43.47 31.06 23.65
C ALA A 165 -44.49 30.16 24.35
N PHE A 166 -44.29 29.86 25.63
CA PHE A 166 -45.23 29.13 26.46
C PHE A 166 -46.51 29.93 26.71
N ALA A 167 -46.39 31.20 27.11
CA ALA A 167 -47.52 32.10 27.31
C ALA A 167 -48.35 32.28 26.01
N ALA A 168 -47.69 32.33 24.85
CA ALA A 168 -48.36 32.41 23.55
C ALA A 168 -49.12 31.12 23.16
N LYS A 169 -48.64 29.95 23.60
CA LYS A 169 -49.32 28.67 23.39
C LYS A 169 -50.43 28.41 24.42
N GLY A 170 -50.27 28.95 25.63
CA GLY A 170 -51.30 29.08 26.66
C GLY A 170 -52.05 27.79 27.00
N GLU A 171 -53.35 27.95 27.28
CA GLU A 171 -54.30 26.90 27.68
C GLU A 171 -54.42 25.76 26.65
N LYS A 172 -54.24 26.05 25.36
CA LYS A 172 -54.31 25.05 24.29
C LYS A 172 -53.24 23.97 24.48
N PHE A 173 -52.01 24.35 24.82
CA PHE A 173 -50.94 23.39 25.05
C PHE A 173 -51.14 22.59 26.34
N LEU A 174 -51.68 23.21 27.38
CA LEU A 174 -52.08 22.50 28.60
C LEU A 174 -53.16 21.45 28.31
N ALA A 175 -54.18 21.81 27.54
CA ALA A 175 -55.23 20.87 27.12
C ALA A 175 -54.67 19.73 26.25
N GLU A 176 -53.75 20.02 25.33
CA GLU A 176 -53.07 18.99 24.52
C GLU A 176 -52.25 18.03 25.39
N LEU A 177 -51.44 18.54 26.33
CA LEU A 177 -50.68 17.72 27.27
C LEU A 177 -51.60 16.89 28.18
N GLN A 178 -52.72 17.46 28.61
CA GLN A 178 -53.71 16.76 29.42
C GLN A 178 -54.31 15.57 28.67
N VAL A 179 -54.70 15.77 27.41
CA VAL A 179 -55.20 14.66 26.56
C VAL A 179 -54.14 13.57 26.41
N LEU A 180 -52.86 13.93 26.20
CA LEU A 180 -51.77 12.95 26.14
C LEU A 180 -51.61 12.19 27.46
N TYR A 181 -51.76 12.86 28.60
CA TYR A 181 -51.70 12.25 29.92
C TYR A 181 -52.89 11.30 30.16
N ASP A 182 -54.11 11.76 29.91
CA ASP A 182 -55.35 11.00 30.11
C ASP A 182 -55.45 9.78 29.19
N THR A 183 -54.85 9.86 28.00
CA THR A 183 -54.74 8.73 27.04
C THR A 183 -53.53 7.83 27.29
N ALA A 184 -52.86 7.97 28.44
CA ALA A 184 -51.70 7.18 28.86
C ALA A 184 -50.50 7.26 27.90
N GLN A 185 -50.37 8.34 27.12
CA GLN A 185 -49.24 8.61 26.25
C GLN A 185 -48.09 9.27 27.01
N TYR A 186 -47.70 8.68 28.14
CA TYR A 186 -46.75 9.24 29.11
C TYR A 186 -45.41 9.67 28.49
N GLN A 187 -44.91 8.94 27.48
CA GLN A 187 -43.65 9.31 26.83
C GLN A 187 -43.78 10.61 26.03
N ALA A 188 -44.93 10.85 25.42
CA ALA A 188 -45.23 12.10 24.72
C ALA A 188 -45.36 13.25 25.72
N VAL A 189 -46.01 13.03 26.87
CA VAL A 189 -46.10 13.99 27.98
C VAL A 189 -44.70 14.39 28.46
N ILE A 190 -43.81 13.42 28.71
CA ILE A 190 -42.42 13.70 29.11
C ILE A 190 -41.70 14.52 28.03
N ASN A 191 -41.70 14.04 26.79
CA ASN A 191 -40.96 14.70 25.71
C ASN A 191 -41.44 16.14 25.43
N GLN A 192 -42.76 16.36 25.44
CA GLN A 192 -43.34 17.67 25.12
C GLN A 192 -43.38 18.60 26.35
N GLY A 193 -43.60 18.06 27.54
CA GLY A 193 -43.75 18.83 28.79
C GLY A 193 -42.43 19.22 29.45
N THR A 194 -41.36 18.40 29.34
CA THR A 194 -40.06 18.65 29.99
C THR A 194 -39.49 20.06 29.76
N PRO A 195 -39.55 20.64 28.54
CA PRO A 195 -39.04 22.00 28.31
C PRO A 195 -39.75 23.11 29.09
N TYR A 196 -40.93 22.83 29.66
CA TYR A 196 -41.83 23.80 30.25
C TYR A 196 -42.13 23.57 31.74
N THR A 197 -41.54 22.55 32.37
CA THR A 197 -41.83 22.20 33.78
C THR A 197 -41.53 23.35 34.76
N GLN A 198 -40.49 24.14 34.50
CA GLN A 198 -40.13 25.30 35.31
C GLN A 198 -41.11 26.47 35.24
N PHE A 199 -41.99 26.52 34.23
CA PHE A 199 -42.93 27.63 34.03
C PHE A 199 -44.36 27.29 34.50
N ASN A 200 -44.66 26.01 34.69
CA ASN A 200 -46.00 25.57 35.08
C ASN A 200 -45.94 24.31 35.95
N TYR A 201 -46.42 24.45 37.19
CA TYR A 201 -46.43 23.39 38.18
C TYR A 201 -47.27 22.16 37.79
N GLN A 202 -48.36 22.34 37.06
CA GLN A 202 -49.20 21.23 36.60
C GLN A 202 -48.47 20.38 35.53
N ILE A 203 -47.73 21.03 34.63
CA ILE A 203 -46.88 20.33 33.65
C ILE A 203 -45.77 19.56 34.37
N ASP A 204 -45.12 20.17 35.36
CA ASP A 204 -44.10 19.50 36.17
C ASP A 204 -44.63 18.25 36.87
N ASN A 205 -45.81 18.35 37.49
CA ASN A 205 -46.50 17.22 38.11
C ASN A 205 -46.79 16.12 37.07
N TRP A 206 -47.38 16.45 35.92
CA TRP A 206 -47.67 15.48 34.87
C TRP A 206 -46.42 14.80 34.31
N VAL A 207 -45.34 15.55 34.08
CA VAL A 207 -44.06 15.00 33.59
C VAL A 207 -43.44 14.09 34.65
N THR A 208 -43.46 14.50 35.93
CA THR A 208 -42.94 13.72 37.04
C THR A 208 -43.72 12.42 37.22
N GLU A 209 -45.05 12.49 37.29
CA GLU A 209 -45.94 11.33 37.38
C GLU A 209 -45.79 10.40 36.18
N SER A 210 -45.80 10.94 34.96
CA SER A 210 -45.58 10.18 33.73
C SER A 210 -44.23 9.44 33.76
N THR A 211 -43.18 10.09 34.26
CA THR A 211 -41.85 9.49 34.43
C THR A 211 -41.89 8.34 35.43
N GLN A 212 -42.56 8.52 36.57
CA GLN A 212 -42.74 7.45 37.56
C GLN A 212 -43.57 6.28 37.01
N ILE A 213 -44.62 6.54 36.25
CA ILE A 213 -45.46 5.51 35.64
C ILE A 213 -44.66 4.69 34.62
N ILE A 214 -43.93 5.34 33.70
CA ILE A 214 -43.07 4.63 32.74
C ILE A 214 -42.01 3.81 33.47
N LYS A 215 -41.39 4.38 34.50
CA LYS A 215 -40.40 3.68 35.32
C LYS A 215 -41.00 2.46 36.00
N GLN A 216 -42.19 2.57 36.56
CA GLN A 216 -42.91 1.45 37.18
C GLN A 216 -43.27 0.38 36.15
N GLN A 217 -43.75 0.78 34.96
CA GLN A 217 -44.01 -0.14 33.84
C GLN A 217 -42.74 -0.89 33.40
N GLN A 218 -41.60 -0.20 33.34
CA GLN A 218 -40.30 -0.81 33.02
C GLN A 218 -39.84 -1.80 34.11
N ILE A 219 -40.04 -1.46 35.39
CA ILE A 219 -39.77 -2.36 36.52
C ILE A 219 -40.64 -3.62 36.43
N GLU A 220 -41.94 -3.47 36.20
CA GLU A 220 -42.87 -4.60 36.06
C GLU A 220 -42.53 -5.49 34.86
N GLU A 221 -42.22 -4.87 33.72
CA GLU A 221 -41.75 -5.59 32.54
C GLU A 221 -40.44 -6.34 32.83
N ALA A 222 -39.50 -5.71 33.53
CA ALA A 222 -38.23 -6.31 33.92
C ALA A 222 -38.43 -7.51 34.86
N LEU A 223 -39.32 -7.39 35.85
CA LEU A 223 -39.68 -8.47 36.76
C LEU A 223 -40.38 -9.64 36.03
N LYS A 224 -41.20 -9.34 35.01
CA LYS A 224 -41.91 -10.34 34.21
C LYS A 224 -41.02 -11.05 33.19
N LYS A 225 -40.20 -10.31 32.44
CA LYS A 225 -39.34 -10.83 31.36
C LYS A 225 -38.01 -11.36 31.88
N GLY A 226 -37.44 -10.73 32.90
CA GLY A 226 -36.12 -11.04 33.46
C GLY A 226 -35.92 -12.53 33.80
N PRO A 227 -36.78 -13.14 34.62
CA PRO A 227 -36.68 -14.57 34.95
C PRO A 227 -36.81 -15.50 33.73
N LYS A 228 -37.62 -15.11 32.74
CA LYS A 228 -37.76 -15.86 31.48
C LYS A 228 -36.46 -15.81 30.67
N LEU A 229 -35.79 -14.66 30.62
CA LEU A 229 -34.48 -14.49 29.97
C LEU A 229 -33.39 -15.32 30.67
N ILE A 230 -33.40 -15.41 32.01
CA ILE A 230 -32.49 -16.30 32.75
C ILE A 230 -32.71 -17.77 32.36
N LYS A 231 -33.96 -18.24 32.34
CA LYS A 231 -34.29 -19.61 31.94
C LYS A 231 -33.87 -19.91 30.50
N ALA A 232 -34.02 -18.93 29.61
CA ALA A 232 -33.58 -19.00 28.21
C ALA A 232 -32.06 -18.90 28.02
N LYS A 233 -31.28 -18.73 29.09
CA LYS A 233 -29.82 -18.50 29.07
C LYS A 233 -29.38 -17.22 28.36
N GLU A 234 -30.27 -16.23 28.28
CA GLU A 234 -29.99 -14.90 27.72
C GLU A 234 -29.51 -13.93 28.80
N TYR A 235 -28.47 -14.33 29.53
CA TYR A 235 -28.05 -13.65 30.76
C TYR A 235 -27.68 -12.19 30.55
N GLN A 236 -27.09 -11.83 29.40
CA GLN A 236 -26.73 -10.44 29.08
C GLN A 236 -27.97 -9.55 28.95
N LYS A 237 -29.03 -10.05 28.32
CA LYS A 237 -30.29 -9.29 28.19
C LYS A 237 -30.98 -9.17 29.55
N ALA A 238 -31.02 -10.26 30.32
CA ALA A 238 -31.56 -10.24 31.68
C ALA A 238 -30.81 -9.23 32.57
N TYR A 239 -29.48 -9.20 32.49
CA TYR A 239 -28.66 -8.25 33.25
C TYR A 239 -28.93 -6.80 32.86
N ARG A 240 -28.96 -6.47 31.56
CA ARG A 240 -29.23 -5.11 31.07
C ARG A 240 -30.62 -4.61 31.44
N LEU A 241 -31.61 -5.50 31.37
CA LEU A 241 -32.99 -5.16 31.75
C LEU A 241 -33.10 -4.90 33.26
N ALA A 242 -32.41 -5.68 34.08
CA ALA A 242 -32.47 -5.56 35.53
C ALA A 242 -31.63 -4.38 36.08
N ILE A 243 -30.45 -4.11 35.50
CA ILE A 243 -29.49 -3.13 36.03
C ILE A 243 -30.00 -1.68 36.01
N GLN A 244 -30.98 -1.37 35.16
CA GLN A 244 -31.53 -0.02 35.00
C GLN A 244 -32.33 0.46 36.23
N HIS A 245 -32.83 -0.46 37.05
CA HIS A 245 -33.74 -0.15 38.17
C HIS A 245 -33.38 -0.91 39.46
N VAL A 246 -32.08 -1.12 39.71
CA VAL A 246 -31.62 -1.93 40.86
C VAL A 246 -31.70 -1.20 42.20
N GLU A 247 -31.75 0.13 42.20
CA GLU A 247 -31.85 0.93 43.43
C GLU A 247 -33.31 1.00 43.90
N GLU A 248 -34.26 0.88 42.98
CA GLU A 248 -35.69 1.03 43.25
C GLU A 248 -36.37 -0.28 43.62
N GLU A 249 -35.94 -1.41 43.04
CA GLU A 249 -36.57 -2.70 43.26
C GLU A 249 -35.55 -3.78 43.68
N PRO A 250 -35.55 -4.21 44.97
CA PRO A 250 -34.64 -5.23 45.48
C PRO A 250 -34.67 -6.57 44.73
N LYS A 251 -35.81 -6.95 44.15
CA LYS A 251 -35.92 -8.17 43.32
C LYS A 251 -35.11 -8.06 42.04
N LEU A 252 -35.05 -6.89 41.39
CA LEU A 252 -34.22 -6.65 40.20
C LEU A 252 -32.74 -6.66 40.55
N LYS A 253 -32.34 -6.17 41.73
CA LYS A 253 -30.97 -6.31 42.24
C LYS A 253 -30.54 -7.77 42.38
N LYS A 254 -31.41 -8.63 42.93
CA LYS A 254 -31.17 -10.09 43.01
C LYS A 254 -31.03 -10.72 41.62
N LEU A 255 -31.94 -10.37 40.70
CA LEU A 255 -31.92 -10.85 39.32
C LEU A 255 -30.66 -10.43 38.57
N ALA A 256 -30.23 -9.17 38.68
CA ALA A 256 -29.01 -8.64 38.08
C ALA A 256 -27.77 -9.37 38.62
N LYS A 257 -27.70 -9.60 39.94
CA LYS A 257 -26.62 -10.36 40.58
C LYS A 257 -26.57 -11.80 40.08
N GLU A 258 -27.72 -12.46 39.92
CA GLU A 258 -27.78 -13.81 39.36
C GLU A 258 -27.32 -13.85 37.91
N ALA A 259 -27.84 -12.95 37.06
CA ALA A 259 -27.44 -12.83 35.66
C ALA A 259 -25.93 -12.63 35.54
N LYS A 260 -25.37 -11.71 36.33
CA LYS A 260 -23.93 -11.42 36.35
C LYS A 260 -23.09 -12.63 36.77
N LYS A 261 -23.52 -13.35 37.81
CA LYS A 261 -22.86 -14.61 38.24
C LYS A 261 -22.82 -15.66 37.11
N ARG A 262 -23.89 -15.77 36.32
CA ARG A 262 -23.94 -16.70 35.18
C ARG A 262 -23.04 -16.24 34.02
N ILE A 263 -23.05 -14.95 33.70
CA ILE A 263 -22.15 -14.35 32.71
C ILE A 263 -20.69 -14.62 33.09
N ASP A 264 -20.32 -14.34 34.34
CA ASP A 264 -18.94 -14.52 34.80
C ASP A 264 -18.51 -15.99 34.74
N LYS A 265 -19.39 -16.94 35.08
CA LYS A 265 -19.15 -18.38 34.90
C LYS A 265 -18.91 -18.74 33.43
N ASP A 266 -19.71 -18.21 32.52
CA ASP A 266 -19.54 -18.44 31.08
C ASP A 266 -18.22 -17.83 30.56
N VAL A 267 -17.86 -16.62 31.02
CA VAL A 267 -16.58 -15.97 30.67
C VAL A 267 -15.39 -16.78 31.19
N SER A 268 -15.43 -17.30 32.42
CA SER A 268 -14.39 -18.21 32.93
C SER A 268 -14.27 -19.49 32.08
N LYS A 269 -15.38 -20.01 31.56
CA LYS A 269 -15.36 -21.15 30.64
C LYS A 269 -14.73 -20.79 29.28
N LEU A 270 -15.00 -19.59 28.76
CA LEU A 270 -14.34 -19.07 27.55
C LEU A 270 -12.83 -18.94 27.76
N GLN A 271 -12.40 -18.45 28.92
CA GLN A 271 -11.00 -18.35 29.31
C GLN A 271 -10.32 -19.73 29.31
N SER A 272 -10.92 -20.72 29.97
CA SER A 272 -10.41 -22.09 29.96
C SER A 272 -10.31 -22.66 28.54
N TRP A 273 -11.32 -22.46 27.69
CA TRP A 273 -11.25 -22.89 26.28
C TRP A 273 -10.16 -22.18 25.47
N TYR A 274 -9.91 -20.90 25.77
CA TYR A 274 -8.83 -20.15 25.13
C TYR A 274 -7.46 -20.74 25.48
N GLU A 275 -7.23 -21.05 26.76
CA GLU A 275 -5.99 -21.65 27.26
C GLU A 275 -5.72 -23.03 26.64
N HIS A 276 -6.76 -23.83 26.41
CA HIS A 276 -6.65 -25.12 25.72
C HIS A 276 -6.56 -25.01 24.19
N GLY A 277 -6.53 -23.79 23.63
CA GLY A 277 -6.41 -23.56 22.19
C GLY A 277 -7.68 -23.83 21.37
N TYR A 278 -8.85 -23.90 22.03
CA TYR A 278 -10.16 -24.06 21.38
C TYR A 278 -10.72 -22.73 20.85
N TYR A 279 -9.90 -21.98 20.12
CA TYR A 279 -10.20 -20.60 19.70
C TYR A 279 -11.53 -20.46 18.94
N LYS A 280 -11.85 -21.37 18.01
CA LYS A 280 -13.14 -21.35 17.27
C LYS A 280 -14.35 -21.39 18.21
N ARG A 281 -14.26 -22.20 19.27
CA ARG A 281 -15.33 -22.34 20.27
C ARG A 281 -15.47 -21.07 21.10
N VAL A 282 -14.36 -20.46 21.49
CA VAL A 282 -14.34 -19.16 22.20
C VAL A 282 -14.99 -18.07 21.36
N ILE A 283 -14.64 -17.97 20.08
CA ILE A 283 -15.20 -16.96 19.16
C ILE A 283 -16.72 -17.14 19.04
N TRP A 284 -17.19 -18.37 18.79
CA TRP A 284 -18.61 -18.64 18.60
C TRP A 284 -19.43 -18.44 19.87
N LYS A 285 -18.99 -19.01 21.00
CA LYS A 285 -19.72 -18.92 22.28
C LYS A 285 -19.56 -17.56 22.97
N GLY A 286 -18.49 -16.82 22.68
CA GLY A 286 -18.25 -15.50 23.26
C GLY A 286 -19.02 -14.37 22.58
N LYS A 287 -19.46 -14.56 21.32
CA LYS A 287 -20.14 -13.52 20.52
C LYS A 287 -21.32 -12.83 21.24
N PRO A 288 -22.23 -13.52 21.95
CA PRO A 288 -23.34 -12.88 22.65
C PRO A 288 -22.91 -11.90 23.77
N TYR A 289 -21.70 -12.05 24.30
CA TYR A 289 -21.19 -11.27 25.43
C TYR A 289 -20.34 -10.05 25.00
N VAL A 290 -19.90 -9.99 23.74
CA VAL A 290 -18.96 -8.96 23.24
C VAL A 290 -19.48 -7.53 23.44
N ALA A 291 -20.80 -7.30 23.26
CA ALA A 291 -21.38 -5.97 23.33
C ALA A 291 -21.52 -5.41 24.76
N GLY A 292 -21.30 -6.22 25.81
CA GLY A 292 -21.55 -5.80 27.19
C GLY A 292 -20.53 -6.29 28.21
N GLU A 293 -19.56 -7.10 27.83
CA GLU A 293 -18.51 -7.62 28.72
C GLU A 293 -17.13 -7.44 28.08
N CYS A 294 -16.38 -6.44 28.57
CA CYS A 294 -15.03 -6.13 28.08
C CYS A 294 -14.09 -7.36 28.16
N ARG A 295 -14.21 -8.18 29.21
CA ARG A 295 -13.43 -9.43 29.35
C ARG A 295 -13.72 -10.42 28.22
N ALA A 296 -15.00 -10.63 27.89
CA ALA A 296 -15.42 -11.52 26.83
C ALA A 296 -14.97 -11.00 25.45
N GLN A 297 -15.11 -9.68 25.22
CA GLN A 297 -14.62 -9.03 23.99
C GLN A 297 -13.12 -9.22 23.79
N LYS A 298 -12.32 -8.96 24.83
CA LYS A 298 -10.85 -9.17 24.79
C LYS A 298 -10.51 -10.63 24.46
N LEU A 299 -11.21 -11.58 25.08
CA LEU A 299 -11.01 -13.01 24.82
C LEU A 299 -11.36 -13.43 23.40
N VAL A 300 -12.49 -12.97 22.88
CA VAL A 300 -12.90 -13.25 21.50
C VAL A 300 -11.90 -12.66 20.50
N ASN A 301 -11.47 -11.42 20.70
CA ASN A 301 -10.49 -10.76 19.83
C ASN A 301 -9.13 -11.47 19.87
N ASN A 302 -8.68 -11.90 21.04
CA ASN A 302 -7.46 -12.68 21.18
C ASN A 302 -7.59 -14.06 20.51
N ALA A 303 -8.72 -14.73 20.69
CA ALA A 303 -9.01 -16.01 20.05
C ALA A 303 -9.03 -15.89 18.52
N GLN A 304 -9.60 -14.83 17.96
CA GLN A 304 -9.56 -14.56 16.51
C GLN A 304 -8.13 -14.41 15.98
N ARG A 305 -7.29 -13.63 16.68
CA ARG A 305 -5.87 -13.49 16.33
C ARG A 305 -5.12 -14.82 16.41
N ALA A 306 -5.31 -15.56 17.50
CA ALA A 306 -4.66 -16.85 17.71
C ALA A 306 -5.12 -17.90 16.67
N GLN A 307 -6.40 -17.91 16.32
CA GLN A 307 -6.95 -18.77 15.27
C GLN A 307 -6.35 -18.43 13.90
N LYS A 308 -6.29 -17.14 13.53
CA LYS A 308 -5.66 -16.69 12.29
C LYS A 308 -4.19 -17.13 12.22
N ASN A 309 -3.43 -16.91 13.30
CA ASN A 309 -2.03 -17.33 13.37
C ASN A 309 -1.88 -18.86 13.25
N ARG A 310 -2.76 -19.64 13.88
CA ARG A 310 -2.80 -21.11 13.76
C ARG A 310 -3.04 -21.55 12.32
N ASP A 311 -3.98 -20.92 11.63
CA ASP A 311 -4.32 -21.27 10.25
C ASP A 311 -3.21 -20.87 9.27
N THR A 312 -2.61 -19.68 9.44
CA THR A 312 -1.40 -19.27 8.70
C THR A 312 -0.26 -20.27 8.92
N ASN A 313 0.01 -20.67 10.16
CA ASN A 313 1.05 -21.65 10.47
C ASN A 313 0.77 -23.03 9.84
N LYS A 314 -0.50 -23.45 9.77
CA LYS A 314 -0.89 -24.68 9.06
C LYS A 314 -0.63 -24.57 7.56
N GLN A 315 -0.95 -23.43 6.94
CA GLN A 315 -0.68 -23.19 5.52
C GLN A 315 0.83 -23.21 5.23
N ILE A 316 1.64 -22.52 6.05
CA ILE A 316 3.10 -22.55 5.95
C ILE A 316 3.63 -23.98 6.05
N LYS A 317 3.17 -24.76 7.05
CA LYS A 317 3.56 -26.18 7.19
C LYS A 317 3.21 -27.02 5.96
N ARG A 318 2.04 -26.79 5.35
CA ARG A 318 1.65 -27.49 4.11
C ARG A 318 2.56 -27.13 2.93
N VAL A 319 2.88 -25.84 2.76
CA VAL A 319 3.83 -25.39 1.73
C VAL A 319 5.18 -26.07 1.95
N MET A 320 5.75 -25.95 3.15
CA MET A 320 7.04 -26.57 3.47
C MET A 320 7.05 -28.09 3.25
N LYS A 321 6.00 -28.80 3.68
CA LYS A 321 5.88 -30.25 3.49
C LYS A 321 5.86 -30.62 2.00
N LYS A 322 5.03 -29.94 1.20
CA LYS A 322 4.93 -30.22 -0.24
C LYS A 322 6.22 -29.86 -0.98
N THR A 323 6.86 -28.72 -0.67
CA THR A 323 8.17 -28.36 -1.23
C THR A 323 9.24 -29.41 -0.89
N ASN A 324 9.30 -29.85 0.37
CA ASN A 324 10.24 -30.92 0.78
C ASN A 324 9.99 -32.23 0.04
N ASN A 325 8.73 -32.62 -0.16
CA ASN A 325 8.40 -33.82 -0.92
C ASN A 325 8.86 -33.71 -2.39
N LEU A 326 8.68 -32.56 -3.03
CA LEU A 326 9.16 -32.31 -4.40
C LEU A 326 10.69 -32.36 -4.49
N ILE A 327 11.40 -31.80 -3.49
CA ILE A 327 12.87 -31.89 -3.40
C ILE A 327 13.32 -33.36 -3.28
N LYS A 328 12.68 -34.14 -2.39
CA LYS A 328 12.97 -35.58 -2.21
C LYS A 328 12.72 -36.39 -3.49
N ALA A 329 11.68 -36.03 -4.23
CA ALA A 329 11.37 -36.62 -5.54
C ALA A 329 12.28 -36.14 -6.69
N ARG A 330 13.32 -35.33 -6.40
CA ARG A 330 14.23 -34.71 -7.38
C ARG A 330 13.52 -33.81 -8.41
N GLN A 331 12.33 -33.31 -8.09
CA GLN A 331 11.55 -32.38 -8.92
C GLN A 331 11.87 -30.93 -8.53
N TYR A 332 13.14 -30.52 -8.71
CA TYR A 332 13.66 -29.26 -8.16
C TYR A 332 12.98 -28.01 -8.74
N ASP A 333 12.78 -27.94 -10.06
CA ASP A 333 12.14 -26.78 -10.69
C ASP A 333 10.66 -26.65 -10.24
N ALA A 334 9.96 -27.77 -10.08
CA ALA A 334 8.60 -27.79 -9.54
C ALA A 334 8.58 -27.37 -8.05
N ALA A 335 9.57 -27.78 -7.26
CA ALA A 335 9.71 -27.36 -5.87
C ALA A 335 9.93 -25.84 -5.76
N ILE A 336 10.81 -25.28 -6.60
CA ILE A 336 11.07 -23.84 -6.66
C ILE A 336 9.80 -23.09 -7.06
N LYS A 337 9.15 -23.48 -8.16
CA LYS A 337 7.92 -22.86 -8.65
C LYS A 337 6.80 -22.90 -7.61
N TYR A 338 6.56 -24.05 -6.99
CA TYR A 338 5.52 -24.19 -5.97
C TYR A 338 5.78 -23.33 -4.73
N ALA A 339 7.03 -23.26 -4.26
CA ALA A 339 7.39 -22.46 -3.10
C ALA A 339 7.35 -20.94 -3.39
N SER A 340 7.87 -20.51 -4.54
CA SER A 340 7.94 -19.09 -4.93
C SER A 340 6.58 -18.49 -5.27
N GLN A 341 5.63 -19.29 -5.79
CA GLN A 341 4.26 -18.86 -6.06
C GLN A 341 3.37 -18.85 -4.81
N SER A 342 3.86 -19.35 -3.66
CA SER A 342 3.08 -19.31 -2.43
C SER A 342 3.02 -17.90 -1.85
N GLN A 343 1.91 -17.54 -1.21
CA GLN A 343 1.77 -16.29 -0.42
C GLN A 343 2.77 -16.15 0.74
N HIS A 344 3.61 -17.16 0.96
CA HIS A 344 4.60 -17.25 2.04
C HIS A 344 6.03 -17.36 1.50
N ALA A 345 6.27 -17.03 0.22
CA ALA A 345 7.57 -17.14 -0.42
C ALA A 345 8.68 -16.37 0.32
N GLU A 346 8.35 -15.20 0.87
CA GLU A 346 9.29 -14.34 1.59
C GLU A 346 9.64 -14.82 3.01
N LEU A 347 8.99 -15.87 3.53
CA LEU A 347 9.35 -16.36 4.85
C LEU A 347 10.75 -17.00 4.83
N PRO A 348 11.63 -16.69 5.79
CA PRO A 348 13.00 -17.22 5.81
C PRO A 348 13.09 -18.75 5.71
N LYS A 349 12.14 -19.47 6.33
CA LYS A 349 12.05 -20.94 6.26
C LYS A 349 11.71 -21.45 4.85
N VAL A 350 10.85 -20.73 4.11
CA VAL A 350 10.47 -21.08 2.72
C VAL A 350 11.60 -20.70 1.77
N GLN A 351 12.21 -19.52 1.92
CA GLN A 351 13.40 -19.12 1.16
C GLN A 351 14.56 -20.10 1.33
N LYS A 352 14.79 -20.64 2.54
CA LYS A 352 15.79 -21.68 2.79
C LYS A 352 15.53 -22.93 1.94
N LEU A 353 14.28 -23.36 1.81
CA LEU A 353 13.90 -24.49 0.97
C LEU A 353 14.06 -24.20 -0.51
N ILE A 354 13.75 -22.98 -0.97
CA ILE A 354 13.99 -22.56 -2.36
C ILE A 354 15.49 -22.61 -2.68
N LYS A 355 16.33 -22.03 -1.81
CA LYS A 355 17.80 -22.07 -1.96
C LYS A 355 18.33 -23.51 -1.97
N GLN A 356 17.81 -24.37 -1.09
CA GLN A 356 18.15 -25.79 -1.06
C GLN A 356 17.74 -26.50 -2.36
N ALA A 357 16.52 -26.30 -2.84
CA ALA A 357 16.04 -26.88 -4.08
C ALA A 357 16.89 -26.45 -5.29
N LYS A 358 17.24 -25.16 -5.37
CA LYS A 358 18.13 -24.62 -6.41
C LYS A 358 19.51 -25.29 -6.37
N LYS A 359 20.14 -25.32 -5.19
CA LYS A 359 21.46 -25.96 -5.00
C LYS A 359 21.46 -27.44 -5.42
N GLU A 360 20.46 -28.20 -5.00
CA GLU A 360 20.35 -29.62 -5.36
C GLU A 360 20.01 -29.82 -6.85
N GLY A 361 19.19 -28.95 -7.43
CA GLY A 361 18.93 -28.92 -8.87
C GLY A 361 20.17 -28.63 -9.70
N ASP A 362 20.99 -27.67 -9.28
CA ASP A 362 22.24 -27.31 -9.95
C ASP A 362 23.25 -28.47 -9.89
N LYS A 363 23.40 -29.13 -8.73
CA LYS A 363 24.22 -30.36 -8.60
C LYS A 363 23.72 -31.50 -9.50
N ALA A 364 22.41 -31.69 -9.62
CA ALA A 364 21.85 -32.73 -10.49
C ALA A 364 22.14 -32.44 -11.97
N LYS A 365 22.02 -31.17 -12.39
CA LYS A 365 22.39 -30.71 -13.74
C LYS A 365 23.89 -30.90 -13.98
N GLU A 366 24.73 -30.52 -13.02
CA GLU A 366 26.18 -30.74 -13.04
C GLU A 366 26.51 -32.21 -13.33
N LYS A 367 25.97 -33.13 -12.52
CA LYS A 367 26.20 -34.56 -12.65
C LYS A 367 25.78 -35.07 -14.04
N LYS A 368 24.65 -34.58 -14.58
CA LYS A 368 24.17 -34.94 -15.92
C LYS A 368 25.12 -34.45 -17.02
N ILE A 369 25.61 -33.21 -16.93
CA ILE A 369 26.55 -32.65 -17.91
C ILE A 369 27.91 -33.37 -17.82
N LEU A 370 28.41 -33.62 -16.61
CA LEU A 370 29.65 -34.37 -16.41
C LEU A 370 29.55 -35.80 -16.94
N ALA A 371 28.40 -36.46 -16.81
CA ALA A 371 28.17 -37.78 -17.41
C ALA A 371 28.25 -37.73 -18.95
N LYS A 372 27.68 -36.69 -19.58
CA LYS A 372 27.82 -36.48 -21.03
C LYS A 372 29.26 -36.22 -21.43
N LEU A 373 29.97 -35.36 -20.70
CA LEU A 373 31.38 -35.04 -20.98
C LEU A 373 32.28 -36.28 -20.95
N ARG A 374 31.98 -37.28 -20.11
CA ARG A 374 32.73 -38.56 -20.09
C ARG A 374 32.56 -39.38 -21.38
N GLN A 375 31.46 -39.17 -22.10
CA GLN A 375 31.17 -39.88 -23.36
C GLN A 375 31.70 -39.11 -24.59
N ILE A 376 32.11 -37.86 -24.43
CA ILE A 376 32.62 -37.02 -25.53
C ILE A 376 34.15 -37.18 -25.58
N PRO A 377 34.72 -37.72 -26.68
CA PRO A 377 36.16 -37.80 -26.84
C PRO A 377 36.84 -36.43 -26.75
N PRO A 378 38.07 -36.31 -26.21
CA PRO A 378 38.80 -35.05 -26.16
C PRO A 378 39.04 -34.39 -27.53
N THR A 379 38.96 -35.14 -28.63
CA THR A 379 39.08 -34.67 -30.01
C THR A 379 37.83 -33.95 -30.52
N GLN A 380 36.65 -34.20 -29.92
CA GLN A 380 35.42 -33.50 -30.28
C GLN A 380 35.34 -32.14 -29.55
N LEU A 381 36.15 -31.19 -30.00
CA LEU A 381 36.38 -29.91 -29.32
C LEU A 381 35.09 -29.09 -29.15
N GLU A 382 34.27 -28.96 -30.19
CA GLU A 382 33.04 -28.18 -30.15
C GLU A 382 32.00 -28.76 -29.18
N ALA A 383 31.87 -30.09 -29.15
CA ALA A 383 30.98 -30.77 -28.21
C ALA A 383 31.43 -30.55 -26.76
N ASN A 384 32.75 -30.62 -26.49
CA ASN A 384 33.32 -30.27 -25.19
C ASN A 384 33.05 -28.81 -24.81
N ILE A 385 33.30 -27.85 -25.72
CA ILE A 385 33.04 -26.42 -25.49
C ILE A 385 31.58 -26.19 -25.12
N ARG A 386 30.65 -26.81 -25.85
CA ARG A 386 29.21 -26.68 -25.59
C ARG A 386 28.83 -27.14 -24.19
N GLU A 387 29.30 -28.31 -23.76
CA GLU A 387 28.97 -28.84 -22.44
C GLU A 387 29.68 -28.10 -21.31
N TYR A 388 30.96 -27.72 -21.47
CA TYR A 388 31.67 -26.88 -20.48
C TYR A 388 31.06 -25.47 -20.37
N THR A 389 30.53 -24.91 -21.46
CA THR A 389 29.80 -23.63 -21.42
C THR A 389 28.57 -23.73 -20.53
N LYS A 390 27.81 -24.83 -20.62
CA LYS A 390 26.67 -25.08 -19.71
C LYS A 390 27.12 -25.19 -18.25
N LEU A 391 28.24 -25.85 -17.97
CA LEU A 391 28.78 -25.92 -16.60
C LEU A 391 29.17 -24.55 -16.05
N VAL A 392 29.86 -23.72 -16.84
CA VAL A 392 30.24 -22.36 -16.42
C VAL A 392 29.00 -21.47 -16.22
N ALA A 393 27.95 -21.63 -17.03
CA ALA A 393 26.70 -20.90 -16.85
C ALA A 393 26.00 -21.25 -15.53
N ILE A 394 26.06 -22.50 -15.07
CA ILE A 394 25.48 -22.94 -13.80
C ILE A 394 26.40 -22.59 -12.62
N PHE A 395 27.72 -22.72 -12.80
CA PHE A 395 28.75 -22.50 -11.79
C PHE A 395 29.79 -21.47 -12.25
N PRO A 396 29.41 -20.18 -12.29
CA PRO A 396 30.28 -19.12 -12.81
C PRO A 396 31.52 -18.89 -11.96
N ASP A 397 31.58 -19.36 -10.72
CA ASP A 397 32.74 -19.20 -9.83
C ASP A 397 33.67 -20.43 -9.84
N ASN A 398 33.37 -21.46 -10.64
CA ASN A 398 34.18 -22.67 -10.69
C ASN A 398 35.35 -22.53 -11.68
N ASP A 399 36.54 -22.22 -11.17
CA ASP A 399 37.75 -22.01 -11.98
C ASP A 399 38.18 -23.25 -12.77
N LYS A 400 37.90 -24.46 -12.27
CA LYS A 400 38.20 -25.69 -13.01
C LYS A 400 37.41 -25.76 -14.31
N TYR A 401 36.12 -25.41 -14.28
CA TYR A 401 35.27 -25.40 -15.48
C TYR A 401 35.66 -24.28 -16.44
N LYS A 402 36.01 -23.09 -15.94
CA LYS A 402 36.54 -21.99 -16.76
C LYS A 402 37.83 -22.38 -17.48
N ARG A 403 38.80 -22.95 -16.77
CA ARG A 403 40.09 -23.37 -17.35
C ARG A 403 39.89 -24.44 -18.42
N LYS A 404 39.02 -25.43 -18.18
CA LYS A 404 38.71 -26.45 -19.18
C LYS A 404 38.02 -25.86 -20.41
N LEU A 405 37.06 -24.97 -20.23
CA LEU A 405 36.42 -24.26 -21.35
C LEU A 405 37.45 -23.47 -22.18
N ALA A 406 38.32 -22.70 -21.52
CA ALA A 406 39.39 -21.94 -22.18
C ALA A 406 40.36 -22.85 -22.93
N TYR A 407 40.73 -24.00 -22.34
CA TYR A 407 41.59 -25.00 -22.98
C TYR A 407 41.00 -25.54 -24.28
N TYR A 408 39.72 -25.96 -24.28
CA TYR A 408 39.10 -26.48 -25.49
C TYR A 408 38.89 -25.40 -26.56
N LYS A 409 38.56 -24.16 -26.16
CA LYS A 409 38.50 -23.02 -27.08
C LYS A 409 39.86 -22.77 -27.73
N LYS A 410 40.93 -22.68 -26.94
CA LYS A 410 42.29 -22.51 -27.45
C LYS A 410 42.69 -23.66 -28.38
N ARG A 411 42.42 -24.92 -28.01
CA ARG A 411 42.68 -26.06 -28.89
C ARG A 411 41.91 -25.99 -30.19
N LEU A 412 40.64 -25.57 -30.15
CA LEU A 412 39.84 -25.39 -31.35
C LEU A 412 40.47 -24.32 -32.23
N ASP A 413 40.86 -23.18 -31.66
CA ASP A 413 41.54 -22.12 -32.40
C ASP A 413 42.87 -22.61 -33.00
N ASP A 414 43.65 -23.42 -32.26
CA ASP A 414 44.92 -23.97 -32.73
C ASP A 414 44.73 -25.04 -33.82
N THR A 415 43.73 -25.93 -33.73
CA THR A 415 43.39 -26.88 -34.80
C THR A 415 42.88 -26.18 -36.05
N ARG A 416 42.22 -25.04 -35.86
CA ARG A 416 41.69 -24.21 -36.93
C ARG A 416 42.74 -23.31 -37.58
N LYS A 417 43.94 -23.18 -37.01
CA LYS A 417 45.09 -22.55 -37.67
C LYS A 417 45.63 -23.53 -38.70
N LEU A 418 45.12 -23.39 -39.90
CA LEU A 418 45.58 -24.14 -41.05
C LEU A 418 46.90 -23.57 -41.54
N PRO A 419 47.80 -24.40 -42.10
CA PRO A 419 49.01 -23.88 -42.69
C PRO A 419 48.63 -22.91 -43.80
N ALA A 420 49.15 -21.69 -43.68
CA ALA A 420 48.92 -20.66 -44.66
C ALA A 420 49.52 -21.13 -46.00
N LEU A 421 48.75 -21.06 -47.08
CA LEU A 421 49.18 -21.51 -48.40
C LEU A 421 49.70 -20.33 -49.19
N ILE A 422 50.98 -20.33 -49.56
CA ILE A 422 51.54 -19.32 -50.45
C ILE A 422 51.07 -19.66 -51.87
N LEU A 423 50.37 -18.74 -52.53
CA LEU A 423 49.99 -18.86 -53.93
C LEU A 423 50.82 -17.89 -54.77
N LYS A 424 51.29 -18.36 -55.92
CA LYS A 424 52.11 -17.56 -56.84
C LYS A 424 51.45 -17.44 -58.20
N GLN A 425 51.61 -16.30 -58.85
CA GLN A 425 51.15 -16.05 -60.21
C GLN A 425 51.66 -17.11 -61.19
N THR A 426 52.90 -17.58 -61.01
CA THR A 426 53.51 -18.62 -61.86
C THR A 426 52.75 -19.94 -61.85
N GLU A 427 51.99 -20.26 -60.79
CA GLU A 427 51.22 -21.50 -60.69
C GLU A 427 49.89 -21.45 -61.45
N TYR A 428 49.33 -20.25 -61.63
CA TYR A 428 48.02 -20.04 -62.26
C TYR A 428 48.14 -19.43 -63.67
N GLY A 429 49.32 -18.91 -64.05
CA GLY A 429 49.56 -18.29 -65.35
C GLY A 429 48.56 -17.17 -65.65
N GLU A 430 47.94 -17.23 -66.83
CA GLU A 430 46.92 -16.26 -67.26
C GLU A 430 45.65 -16.29 -66.40
N ASN A 431 45.39 -17.37 -65.68
CA ASN A 431 44.23 -17.49 -64.79
C ASN A 431 44.44 -16.84 -63.42
N TRP A 432 45.61 -16.23 -63.17
CA TRP A 432 45.89 -15.55 -61.91
C TRP A 432 44.99 -14.31 -61.72
N PRO A 433 44.14 -14.24 -60.68
CA PRO A 433 43.15 -13.17 -60.59
C PRO A 433 43.68 -11.89 -59.95
N PHE A 434 44.91 -11.87 -59.43
CA PHE A 434 45.42 -10.73 -58.67
C PHE A 434 46.43 -9.88 -59.45
N SER A 435 46.53 -8.60 -59.11
CA SER A 435 47.55 -7.68 -59.65
C SER A 435 48.92 -7.83 -58.99
N VAL A 436 49.01 -8.58 -57.90
CA VAL A 436 50.27 -8.88 -57.18
C VAL A 436 50.81 -10.25 -57.59
N SER A 437 52.13 -10.43 -57.56
CA SER A 437 52.77 -11.67 -58.05
C SER A 437 52.61 -12.88 -57.12
N GLU A 438 52.37 -12.67 -55.82
CA GLU A 438 52.14 -13.72 -54.84
C GLU A 438 51.38 -13.20 -53.62
N GLY A 439 50.85 -14.13 -52.81
CA GLY A 439 50.26 -13.82 -51.52
C GLY A 439 49.94 -15.08 -50.72
N VAL A 440 49.57 -14.88 -49.47
CA VAL A 440 49.31 -15.97 -48.52
C VAL A 440 47.81 -16.15 -48.37
N LEU A 441 47.30 -17.30 -48.80
CA LEU A 441 45.91 -17.71 -48.64
C LEU A 441 45.73 -18.39 -47.28
N GLU A 442 44.85 -17.82 -46.46
CA GLU A 442 44.52 -18.34 -45.13
C GLU A 442 43.03 -18.68 -45.08
N CYS A 443 42.69 -19.73 -44.34
CA CYS A 443 41.30 -19.97 -43.95
C CYS A 443 41.14 -19.92 -42.43
N PHE A 444 40.14 -19.14 -41.99
CA PHE A 444 39.62 -19.15 -40.63
C PHE A 444 38.24 -19.83 -40.60
N PRO A 445 38.04 -20.90 -39.81
CA PRO A 445 36.75 -21.58 -39.72
C PRO A 445 35.63 -20.66 -39.19
N PRO A 446 34.38 -20.82 -39.67
CA PRO A 446 33.87 -21.94 -40.46
C PRO A 446 34.01 -21.80 -41.99
N GLY A 447 34.86 -20.90 -42.51
CA GLY A 447 35.00 -20.70 -43.95
C GLY A 447 35.31 -19.26 -44.37
N ILE A 448 35.93 -18.48 -43.50
CA ILE A 448 36.39 -17.12 -43.78
C ILE A 448 37.72 -17.26 -44.53
N ILE A 449 37.72 -16.94 -45.82
CA ILE A 449 38.90 -17.06 -46.67
C ILE A 449 39.49 -15.67 -46.85
N THR A 450 40.77 -15.54 -46.54
CA THR A 450 41.49 -14.28 -46.63
C THR A 450 42.77 -14.44 -47.44
N PHE A 451 43.15 -13.40 -48.17
CA PHE A 451 44.40 -13.35 -48.93
C PHE A 451 45.26 -12.22 -48.39
N LYS A 452 46.43 -12.56 -47.85
CA LYS A 452 47.36 -11.62 -47.23
C LYS A 452 48.48 -11.28 -48.20
N VAL A 453 48.70 -9.99 -48.41
CA VAL A 453 49.76 -9.45 -49.25
C VAL A 453 50.48 -8.37 -48.46
N LYS A 454 51.75 -8.61 -48.14
CA LYS A 454 52.51 -7.77 -47.20
C LYS A 454 51.73 -7.65 -45.87
N ASP A 455 51.40 -6.42 -45.45
CA ASP A 455 50.67 -6.14 -44.21
C ASP A 455 49.14 -5.99 -44.39
N LYS A 456 48.62 -6.23 -45.60
CA LYS A 456 47.18 -6.09 -45.91
C LYS A 456 46.52 -7.45 -46.05
N THR A 457 45.32 -7.59 -45.50
CA THR A 457 44.50 -8.82 -45.55
C THR A 457 43.18 -8.54 -46.25
N TYR A 458 42.94 -9.21 -47.37
CA TYR A 458 41.78 -9.01 -48.23
C TYR A 458 40.76 -10.15 -48.07
N ALA A 459 39.47 -9.82 -48.14
CA ALA A 459 38.35 -10.73 -48.09
C ALA A 459 38.16 -11.46 -49.43
N VAL A 460 38.51 -12.74 -49.50
CA VAL A 460 38.37 -13.54 -50.74
C VAL A 460 36.92 -13.98 -50.98
N ASN A 461 36.12 -14.11 -49.92
CA ASN A 461 34.71 -14.48 -50.00
C ASN A 461 33.79 -13.54 -49.20
N GLY A 462 32.48 -13.70 -49.40
CA GLY A 462 31.47 -12.87 -48.73
C GLY A 462 31.51 -12.97 -47.20
N LEU A 463 31.84 -14.15 -46.65
CA LEU A 463 31.94 -14.31 -45.21
C LEU A 463 33.10 -13.50 -44.62
N ALA A 464 34.27 -13.49 -45.29
CA ALA A 464 35.37 -12.62 -44.91
C ALA A 464 34.99 -11.14 -45.03
N SER A 465 34.32 -10.75 -46.12
CA SER A 465 33.89 -9.34 -46.29
C SER A 465 32.97 -8.88 -45.15
N SER A 466 32.04 -9.73 -44.71
CA SER A 466 31.14 -9.46 -43.58
C SER A 466 31.86 -9.26 -42.23
N ARG A 467 33.11 -9.73 -42.12
CA ARG A 467 33.96 -9.56 -40.94
C ARG A 467 34.84 -8.30 -40.99
N GLY A 468 34.71 -7.50 -42.04
CA GLY A 468 35.38 -6.21 -42.16
C GLY A 468 36.81 -6.27 -42.70
N TYR A 469 37.23 -7.38 -43.32
CA TYR A 469 38.49 -7.42 -44.07
C TYR A 469 38.41 -6.55 -45.33
N LEU A 470 39.57 -6.15 -45.87
CA LEU A 470 39.65 -5.27 -47.05
C LEU A 470 38.98 -5.91 -48.28
N LYS A 471 38.40 -5.11 -49.18
CA LYS A 471 37.76 -5.64 -50.39
C LYS A 471 38.81 -6.17 -51.35
N ILE A 472 38.59 -7.37 -51.89
CA ILE A 472 39.52 -7.99 -52.84
C ILE A 472 39.66 -7.19 -54.15
N ASP A 473 38.65 -6.37 -54.49
CA ASP A 473 38.58 -5.52 -55.67
C ASP A 473 39.83 -4.64 -55.85
N ASP A 474 40.45 -4.20 -54.75
CA ASP A 474 41.65 -3.36 -54.74
C ASP A 474 42.86 -4.03 -55.42
N ILE A 475 42.90 -5.36 -55.42
CA ILE A 475 43.96 -6.17 -56.03
C ILE A 475 43.43 -7.10 -57.12
N TRP A 476 42.15 -7.01 -57.48
CA TRP A 476 41.52 -7.88 -58.47
C TRP A 476 41.79 -7.41 -59.89
N ARG A 477 42.56 -8.20 -60.65
CA ARG A 477 42.97 -7.93 -62.04
C ARG A 477 41.77 -7.94 -63.00
N ASN A 478 41.76 -7.00 -63.94
CA ASN A 478 40.82 -7.01 -65.07
C ASN A 478 41.27 -8.05 -66.11
N THR A 479 40.33 -8.72 -66.77
CA THR A 479 40.62 -9.61 -67.89
C THR A 479 41.22 -8.80 -69.05
N PRO A 480 42.27 -9.27 -69.74
CA PRO A 480 42.81 -8.58 -70.90
C PRO A 480 41.72 -8.42 -71.98
N THR A 481 41.58 -7.22 -72.53
CA THR A 481 40.55 -6.90 -73.53
C THR A 481 40.84 -7.65 -74.83
N ILE A 482 40.02 -8.65 -75.15
CA ILE A 482 40.11 -9.39 -76.42
C ILE A 482 39.11 -8.73 -77.40
N LEU A 483 39.61 -7.85 -78.25
CA LEU A 483 38.93 -7.20 -79.40
C LEU A 483 37.76 -6.23 -79.07
N GLU A 484 38.07 -4.95 -79.30
CA GLU A 484 37.33 -3.67 -79.46
C GLU A 484 35.81 -3.46 -79.19
N GLN A 485 35.01 -4.43 -78.74
CA GLN A 485 33.56 -4.22 -78.54
C GLN A 485 33.00 -4.57 -77.15
N ASP A 486 33.81 -5.01 -76.19
CA ASP A 486 33.34 -5.28 -74.82
C ASP A 486 33.87 -4.22 -73.84
N THR A 487 33.03 -3.24 -73.49
CA THR A 487 33.32 -2.22 -72.46
C THR A 487 33.05 -2.70 -71.04
N SER A 488 32.71 -3.99 -70.85
CA SER A 488 32.56 -4.52 -69.50
C SER A 488 33.95 -4.63 -68.84
N ASN A 489 34.10 -3.96 -67.69
CA ASN A 489 35.25 -4.13 -66.78
C ASN A 489 35.22 -5.53 -66.16
N LYS A 490 35.34 -6.56 -67.01
CA LYS A 490 35.27 -7.95 -66.60
C LYS A 490 36.52 -8.28 -65.80
N LYS A 491 36.30 -8.84 -64.62
CA LYS A 491 37.37 -9.27 -63.72
C LYS A 491 37.73 -10.73 -64.01
N VAL A 492 39.01 -11.09 -63.82
CA VAL A 492 39.47 -12.48 -63.91
C VAL A 492 38.73 -13.34 -62.88
N GLU A 493 38.41 -14.59 -63.19
CA GLU A 493 37.58 -15.41 -62.29
C GLU A 493 38.28 -15.73 -60.95
N LEU A 494 37.60 -15.45 -59.82
CA LEU A 494 38.11 -15.72 -58.46
C LEU A 494 37.86 -17.17 -57.98
N SER A 495 36.99 -17.92 -58.66
CA SER A 495 36.57 -19.27 -58.27
C SER A 495 37.72 -20.21 -57.94
N PRO A 496 38.85 -20.25 -58.70
CA PRO A 496 39.98 -21.12 -58.36
C PRO A 496 40.58 -20.83 -56.98
N ILE A 497 40.70 -19.55 -56.61
CA ILE A 497 41.27 -19.13 -55.32
C ILE A 497 40.27 -19.38 -54.18
N ILE A 498 38.98 -19.10 -54.42
CA ILE A 498 37.91 -19.40 -53.45
C ILE A 498 37.86 -20.89 -53.16
N ASN A 499 37.89 -21.74 -54.20
CA ASN A 499 37.87 -23.19 -54.05
C ASN A 499 39.11 -23.68 -53.29
N LYS A 500 40.30 -23.17 -53.62
CA LYS A 500 41.53 -23.49 -52.87
C LYS A 500 41.45 -23.07 -51.40
N GLY A 501 40.81 -21.94 -51.12
CA GLY A 501 40.59 -21.47 -49.76
C GLY A 501 39.61 -22.36 -49.00
N LEU A 502 38.53 -22.81 -49.65
CA LEU A 502 37.56 -23.74 -49.08
C LEU A 502 38.18 -25.13 -48.81
N GLU A 503 39.07 -25.59 -49.69
CA GLU A 503 39.87 -26.80 -49.46
C GLU A 503 40.73 -26.66 -48.20
N LEU A 504 41.39 -25.50 -48.01
CA LEU A 504 42.11 -25.23 -46.76
C LEU A 504 41.18 -25.32 -45.55
N CYS A 505 39.97 -24.76 -45.63
CA CYS A 505 39.01 -24.74 -44.53
C CYS A 505 38.51 -26.12 -44.07
N ASN A 506 38.68 -27.16 -44.90
CA ASN A 506 38.14 -28.49 -44.65
C ASN A 506 39.16 -29.56 -45.08
N PRO A 507 40.33 -29.65 -44.41
CA PRO A 507 41.45 -30.47 -44.83
C PRO A 507 41.19 -31.97 -44.75
#